data_AF-A0A653I1M8-F1
#
_entry.id   AF-A0A653I1M8-F1
#
_cell.length_a   1.000
_cell.length_b   1.000
_cell.length_c   1.000
_cell.angle_alpha   90.00
_cell.angle_beta   90.00
_cell.angle_gamma   90.00
#
_symmetry.space_group_name_H-M   'P 1'
#
loop_
_entity.id
_entity.type
_entity.pdbx_description
1 polymer ?
#
loop_
_entity_poly.entity_id
_entity_poly.type
_entity_poly.pdbx_seq_one_letter_code
_entity_poly.pdbx_strand_id
1 'polypeptide(L)'
;MSRNTRFFIRTRSSAISAILVTSLAAPLLGGCFAGAVAGITAGSLAAADRRTVGTQVEDRTLQVKAESAIRESFGENVHVNATVYNRQILLTGEAPDETTVRNIEARVTTLPNIRLVVNDIRVGFKSSLSARSNDVFITGKVKASLLDAQDIFANSFKVSTEAGVVYLMGLVTEREANRAASIAAGVPGVVKVVKVLELISEAELSRLSATPNNGNAPVENGPR
;
A
#
# COMPACT_ATOMS: atom_id res chain seq x y z
N MET A 1 -27.25 27.90 -67.73
CA MET A 1 -26.55 29.06 -68.30
C MET A 1 -26.28 30.04 -67.15
N SER A 2 -25.06 30.03 -66.61
CA SER A 2 -24.66 30.78 -65.42
C SER A 2 -24.39 32.25 -65.76
N ARG A 3 -24.95 33.18 -64.98
CA ARG A 3 -24.53 34.59 -64.94
C ARG A 3 -24.28 35.00 -63.50
N ASN A 4 -23.00 35.31 -63.24
CA ASN A 4 -22.50 36.11 -62.12
C ASN A 4 -23.23 37.47 -62.04
N THR A 5 -23.46 37.98 -60.83
CA THR A 5 -22.95 39.30 -60.40
C THR A 5 -23.16 39.56 -58.91
N ARG A 6 -22.11 40.10 -58.28
CA ARG A 6 -22.05 40.67 -56.93
C ARG A 6 -22.80 42.00 -56.89
N PHE A 7 -23.36 42.42 -55.75
CA PHE A 7 -22.90 43.58 -54.95
C PHE A 7 -23.81 43.87 -53.75
N PHE A 8 -23.16 44.21 -52.63
CA PHE A 8 -23.55 45.04 -51.47
C PHE A 8 -24.97 45.62 -51.38
N ILE A 9 -25.52 45.67 -50.16
CA ILE A 9 -25.64 46.88 -49.32
C ILE A 9 -26.11 46.50 -47.89
N ARG A 10 -25.59 47.29 -46.94
CA ARG A 10 -25.67 47.21 -45.48
C ARG A 10 -26.62 48.28 -44.98
N THR A 11 -27.60 47.96 -44.13
CA THR A 11 -28.28 48.89 -43.17
C THR A 11 -29.35 48.11 -42.38
N ARG A 12 -29.17 47.89 -41.07
CA ARG A 12 -29.50 48.74 -39.90
C ARG A 12 -30.94 48.56 -39.38
N SER A 13 -30.98 48.17 -38.10
CA SER A 13 -31.95 48.56 -37.07
C SER A 13 -33.29 47.82 -36.96
N SER A 14 -33.44 47.07 -35.85
CA SER A 14 -34.65 46.90 -35.04
C SER A 14 -34.18 46.30 -33.70
N ALA A 15 -33.93 47.10 -32.66
CA ALA A 15 -34.90 47.60 -31.69
C ALA A 15 -35.63 46.49 -30.89
N ILE A 16 -35.17 46.32 -29.64
CA ILE A 16 -35.95 46.14 -28.41
C ILE A 16 -36.86 44.89 -28.34
N SER A 17 -36.54 43.92 -27.49
CA SER A 17 -37.14 43.80 -26.15
C SER A 17 -36.84 42.46 -25.49
N ALA A 18 -36.96 42.45 -24.17
CA ALA A 18 -37.09 41.29 -23.27
C ALA A 18 -35.81 40.52 -22.92
N ILE A 19 -35.19 41.02 -21.86
CA ILE A 19 -34.45 40.25 -20.85
C ILE A 19 -35.28 39.03 -20.44
N LEU A 20 -34.77 37.82 -20.70
CA LEU A 20 -35.14 36.63 -19.94
C LEU A 20 -33.87 36.11 -19.29
N VAL A 21 -33.80 36.34 -17.97
CA VAL A 21 -32.77 35.88 -17.05
C VAL A 21 -32.70 34.35 -17.13
N THR A 22 -31.68 33.82 -17.81
CA THR A 22 -31.32 32.40 -17.69
C THR A 22 -30.70 32.18 -16.32
N SER A 23 -31.54 31.70 -15.41
CA SER A 23 -31.18 31.19 -14.09
C SER A 23 -30.11 30.12 -14.22
N LEU A 24 -28.88 30.48 -13.84
CA LEU A 24 -27.81 29.55 -13.54
C LEU A 24 -28.17 28.86 -12.22
N ALA A 25 -28.95 27.78 -12.30
CA ALA A 25 -29.14 26.86 -11.18
C ALA A 25 -27.81 26.13 -10.93
N ALA A 26 -26.96 26.73 -10.11
CA ALA A 26 -25.86 26.03 -9.48
C ALA A 26 -26.46 24.96 -8.55
N PRO A 27 -26.13 23.66 -8.71
CA PRO A 27 -26.30 22.72 -7.62
C PRO A 27 -25.33 23.17 -6.54
N LEU A 28 -25.88 23.82 -5.51
CA LEU A 28 -25.16 24.14 -4.29
C LEU A 28 -24.60 22.84 -3.73
N LEU A 29 -23.29 22.90 -3.45
CA LEU A 29 -22.52 21.91 -2.76
C LEU A 29 -23.25 21.50 -1.46
N GLY A 30 -23.85 20.32 -1.49
CA GLY A 30 -24.61 19.77 -0.37
C GLY A 30 -24.84 18.28 -0.58
N GLY A 31 -23.75 17.53 -0.71
CA GLY A 31 -23.82 16.09 -0.96
C GLY A 31 -22.46 15.41 -0.99
N CYS A 32 -21.65 15.61 0.05
CA CYS A 32 -20.59 14.66 0.36
C CYS A 32 -21.24 13.53 1.17
N PHE A 33 -21.13 12.29 0.71
CA PHE A 33 -21.48 11.08 1.49
C PHE A 33 -22.98 10.79 1.76
N ALA A 34 -23.71 10.33 0.74
CA ALA A 34 -24.90 9.49 0.99
C ALA A 34 -25.27 8.58 -0.20
N GLY A 35 -24.30 8.21 -1.06
CA GLY A 35 -24.57 7.54 -2.34
C GLY A 35 -23.89 6.19 -2.56
N ALA A 36 -23.41 5.52 -1.50
CA ALA A 36 -22.72 4.23 -1.65
C ALA A 36 -22.93 3.29 -0.44
N VAL A 37 -24.16 3.14 0.04
CA VAL A 37 -24.51 2.08 1.01
C VAL A 37 -25.73 1.31 0.50
N ALA A 38 -25.57 0.64 -0.63
CA ALA A 38 -26.60 -0.27 -1.16
C ALA A 38 -26.04 -1.41 -2.01
N GLY A 39 -24.77 -1.81 -1.80
CA GLY A 39 -24.11 -2.81 -2.66
C GLY A 39 -23.05 -3.68 -1.98
N ILE A 40 -22.99 -3.71 -0.65
CA ILE A 40 -22.04 -4.59 0.05
C ILE A 40 -22.72 -5.95 0.21
N THR A 41 -22.57 -6.81 -0.80
CA THR A 41 -22.78 -8.24 -0.62
C THR A 41 -21.74 -8.74 0.39
N ALA A 42 -22.07 -9.74 1.20
CA ALA A 42 -21.22 -10.24 2.29
C ALA A 42 -19.79 -10.65 1.87
N GLY A 43 -19.48 -10.72 0.56
CA GLY A 43 -18.15 -10.97 0.01
C GLY A 43 -17.23 -9.75 -0.11
N SER A 44 -17.71 -8.49 -0.07
CA SER A 44 -16.85 -7.31 -0.27
C SER A 44 -16.21 -6.76 1.01
N LEU A 45 -16.59 -7.26 2.19
CA LEU A 45 -15.99 -6.88 3.49
C LEU A 45 -14.63 -7.54 3.75
N ALA A 46 -14.36 -8.69 3.13
CA ALA A 46 -13.07 -9.38 3.23
C ALA A 46 -11.89 -8.63 2.55
N ALA A 47 -12.18 -7.54 1.82
CA ALA A 47 -11.19 -6.69 1.17
C ALA A 47 -10.59 -5.62 2.10
N ALA A 48 -11.10 -5.48 3.33
CA ALA A 48 -10.50 -4.62 4.34
C ALA A 48 -9.22 -5.25 4.91
N ASP A 49 -8.26 -4.42 5.29
CA ASP A 49 -7.06 -4.89 5.98
C ASP A 49 -7.45 -5.67 7.24
N ARG A 50 -6.85 -6.86 7.40
CA ARG A 50 -7.11 -7.77 8.52
C ARG A 50 -6.58 -7.21 9.85
N ARG A 51 -5.75 -6.16 9.81
CA ARG A 51 -5.22 -5.44 10.97
C ARG A 51 -6.11 -4.29 11.36
N THR A 52 -6.18 -4.06 12.67
CA THR A 52 -6.85 -2.87 13.23
C THR A 52 -6.24 -1.58 12.73
N VAL A 53 -7.05 -0.52 12.64
CA VAL A 53 -6.57 0.83 12.31
C VAL A 53 -5.50 1.26 13.32
N GLY A 54 -5.66 0.91 14.60
CA GLY A 54 -4.65 1.13 15.63
C GLY A 54 -3.32 0.46 15.28
N THR A 55 -3.34 -0.83 14.92
CA THR A 55 -2.14 -1.56 14.47
C THR A 55 -1.52 -0.96 13.22
N GLN A 56 -2.31 -0.46 12.26
CA GLN A 56 -1.76 0.19 11.06
C GLN A 56 -1.05 1.51 11.38
N VAL A 57 -1.60 2.30 12.31
CA VAL A 57 -0.98 3.53 12.79
C VAL A 57 0.30 3.23 13.57
N GLU A 58 0.27 2.21 14.44
CA GLU A 58 1.44 1.71 15.15
C GLU A 58 2.53 1.25 14.19
N ASP A 59 2.19 0.45 13.18
CA ASP A 59 3.12 -0.05 12.16
C ASP A 59 3.79 1.12 11.41
N ARG A 60 3.03 2.14 11.03
CA ARG A 60 3.58 3.31 10.33
C ARG A 60 4.50 4.10 11.25
N THR A 61 4.11 4.29 12.51
CA THR A 61 4.93 4.97 13.51
C THR A 61 6.24 4.20 13.76
N LEU A 62 6.16 2.88 13.88
CA LEU A 62 7.30 2.00 14.10
C LEU A 62 8.24 2.01 12.89
N GLN A 63 7.71 2.02 11.66
CA GLN A 63 8.50 2.17 10.44
C GLN A 63 9.31 3.47 10.45
N VAL A 64 8.66 4.60 10.71
CA VAL A 64 9.34 5.91 10.77
C VAL A 64 10.42 5.92 11.85
N LYS A 65 10.14 5.35 13.04
CA LYS A 65 11.12 5.24 14.12
C LYS A 65 12.32 4.36 13.74
N ALA A 66 12.08 3.22 13.09
CA ALA A 66 13.14 2.32 12.62
C ALA A 66 14.02 3.01 11.57
N GLU A 67 13.42 3.62 10.55
CA GLU A 67 14.14 4.37 9.52
C GLU A 67 14.94 5.54 10.12
N SER A 68 14.37 6.26 11.11
CA SER A 68 15.09 7.34 11.81
C SER A 68 16.27 6.80 12.63
N ALA A 69 16.06 5.74 13.41
CA ALA A 69 17.10 5.15 14.23
C ALA A 69 18.30 4.64 13.39
N ILE A 70 18.02 4.05 12.23
CA ILE A 70 19.04 3.61 11.28
C ILE A 70 19.80 4.82 10.72
N ARG A 71 19.08 5.82 10.21
CA ARG A 71 19.68 7.02 9.63
C ARG A 71 20.53 7.80 10.62
N GLU A 72 20.06 7.96 11.86
CA GLU A 72 20.79 8.68 12.92
C GLU A 72 22.08 7.97 13.34
N SER A 73 22.08 6.64 13.38
CA SER A 73 23.21 5.86 13.92
C SER A 73 24.23 5.47 12.86
N PHE A 74 23.80 5.27 11.60
CA PHE A 74 24.64 4.72 10.53
C PHE A 74 24.79 5.66 9.32
N GLY A 75 23.93 6.68 9.22
CA GLY A 75 23.99 7.70 8.18
C GLY A 75 23.90 7.14 6.76
N GLU A 76 24.59 7.80 5.84
CA GLU A 76 24.63 7.44 4.43
C GLU A 76 25.62 6.30 4.12
N ASN A 77 26.29 5.73 5.13
CA ASN A 77 27.27 4.65 4.92
C ASN A 77 26.61 3.31 4.54
N VAL A 78 25.30 3.19 4.82
CA VAL A 78 24.51 1.99 4.56
C VAL A 78 23.35 2.30 3.63
N HIS A 79 22.78 1.26 3.03
CA HIS A 79 21.48 1.34 2.40
C HIS A 79 20.60 0.29 3.04
N VAL A 80 19.79 0.68 4.02
CA VAL A 80 18.91 -0.26 4.71
C VAL A 80 17.50 0.29 4.72
N ASN A 81 16.56 -0.55 4.30
CA ASN A 81 15.13 -0.30 4.32
C ASN A 81 14.51 -1.07 5.49
N ALA A 82 13.63 -0.42 6.23
CA ALA A 82 12.84 -1.04 7.30
C ALA A 82 11.38 -1.16 6.86
N THR A 83 10.92 -2.38 6.59
CA THR A 83 9.54 -2.66 6.18
C THR A 83 8.77 -3.24 7.36
N VAL A 84 7.70 -2.56 7.80
CA VAL A 84 6.92 -2.98 8.97
C VAL A 84 5.54 -3.52 8.58
N TYR A 85 5.13 -4.64 9.16
CA TYR A 85 3.78 -5.18 9.07
C TYR A 85 3.42 -5.94 10.35
N ASN A 86 2.29 -5.62 10.96
CA ASN A 86 1.79 -6.24 12.19
C ASN A 86 2.83 -6.28 13.32
N ARG A 87 3.54 -5.16 13.52
CA ARG A 87 4.63 -4.93 14.48
C ARG A 87 5.86 -5.83 14.29
N GLN A 88 5.95 -6.51 13.14
CA GLN A 88 7.16 -7.18 12.69
C GLN A 88 7.94 -6.23 11.77
N ILE A 89 9.25 -6.11 12.00
CA ILE A 89 10.15 -5.31 11.16
C ILE A 89 10.99 -6.26 10.32
N LEU A 90 10.96 -6.06 9.01
CA LEU A 90 11.90 -6.65 8.07
C LEU A 90 12.97 -5.61 7.72
N LEU A 91 14.24 -5.97 7.93
CA LEU A 91 15.40 -5.17 7.55
C LEU A 91 16.04 -5.78 6.29
N THR A 92 16.16 -4.98 5.24
CA THR A 92 16.77 -5.39 3.95
C THR A 92 17.71 -4.32 3.43
N GLY A 93 18.66 -4.71 2.59
CA GLY A 93 19.57 -3.80 1.90
C GLY A 93 21.02 -4.21 2.06
N GLU A 94 21.92 -3.24 2.10
CA GLU A 94 23.36 -3.45 2.18
C GLU A 94 24.05 -2.65 3.29
N ALA A 95 25.02 -3.29 3.93
CA ALA A 95 25.94 -2.71 4.90
C ALA A 95 27.39 -3.14 4.59
N PRO A 96 28.40 -2.34 4.98
CA PRO A 96 29.80 -2.60 4.61
C PRO A 96 30.39 -3.86 5.23
N ASP A 97 29.91 -4.30 6.39
CA ASP A 97 30.44 -5.45 7.14
C ASP A 97 29.41 -6.03 8.13
N GLU A 98 29.69 -7.25 8.61
CA GLU A 98 28.82 -8.00 9.54
C GLU A 98 28.67 -7.33 10.91
N THR A 99 29.62 -6.50 11.34
CA THR A 99 29.50 -5.77 12.60
C THR A 99 28.48 -4.64 12.45
N THR A 100 28.50 -3.94 11.32
CA THR A 100 27.50 -2.94 10.98
C THR A 100 26.10 -3.56 10.89
N VAL A 101 25.94 -4.73 10.26
CA VAL A 101 24.66 -5.47 10.22
C VAL A 101 24.13 -5.75 11.63
N ARG A 102 24.96 -6.33 12.51
CA ARG A 102 24.57 -6.65 13.89
C ARG A 102 24.21 -5.39 14.69
N ASN A 103 24.95 -4.30 14.51
CA ASN A 103 24.67 -3.03 15.19
C ASN A 103 23.34 -2.43 14.74
N ILE A 104 23.00 -2.52 13.44
CA ILE A 104 21.71 -2.06 12.91
C ILE A 104 20.57 -2.84 13.53
N GLU A 105 20.66 -4.18 13.54
CA GLU A 105 19.65 -5.03 14.14
C GLU A 105 19.48 -4.76 15.65
N ALA A 106 20.58 -4.65 16.38
CA ALA A 106 20.57 -4.31 17.81
C ALA A 106 19.88 -2.97 18.05
N ARG A 107 20.20 -1.95 17.24
CA ARG A 107 19.63 -0.60 17.35
C ARG A 107 18.12 -0.57 17.09
N VAL A 108 17.65 -1.35 16.12
CA VAL A 108 16.22 -1.45 15.79
C VAL A 108 15.47 -2.23 16.85
N THR A 109 16.07 -3.30 17.39
CA THR A 109 15.46 -4.16 18.41
C THR A 109 15.15 -3.42 19.72
N THR A 110 15.84 -2.31 20.02
CA THR A 110 15.53 -1.50 21.22
C THR A 110 14.28 -0.64 21.09
N LEU A 111 13.64 -0.57 19.92
CA LEU A 111 12.43 0.24 19.76
C LEU A 111 11.25 -0.41 20.49
N PRO A 112 10.37 0.37 21.11
CA PRO A 112 9.23 -0.16 21.84
C PRO A 112 8.20 -0.79 20.90
N ASN A 113 7.42 -1.73 21.42
CA ASN A 113 6.26 -2.34 20.75
C ASN A 113 6.59 -3.13 19.48
N ILE A 114 7.83 -3.63 19.34
CA ILE A 114 8.19 -4.60 18.31
C ILE A 114 7.79 -6.01 18.77
N ARG A 115 7.25 -6.82 17.85
CA ARG A 115 7.04 -8.26 18.06
C ARG A 115 8.23 -9.09 17.61
N LEU A 116 8.79 -8.76 16.44
CA LEU A 116 9.85 -9.54 15.80
C LEU A 116 10.64 -8.65 14.84
N VAL A 117 11.96 -8.84 14.82
CA VAL A 117 12.85 -8.29 13.79
C VAL A 117 13.34 -9.45 12.93
N VAL A 118 13.21 -9.31 11.61
CA VAL A 118 13.77 -10.24 10.62
C VAL A 118 14.84 -9.49 9.85
N ASN A 119 16.07 -9.95 9.94
CA ASN A 119 17.21 -9.33 9.31
C ASN A 119 17.64 -10.13 8.06
N ASP A 120 17.57 -9.48 6.89
CA ASP A 120 18.13 -9.97 5.62
C ASP A 120 18.98 -8.85 4.97
N ILE A 121 19.69 -8.06 5.80
CA ILE A 121 20.70 -7.11 5.33
C ILE A 121 21.91 -7.91 4.84
N ARG A 122 22.42 -7.54 3.66
CA ARG A 122 23.56 -8.20 3.03
C ARG A 122 24.83 -7.40 3.29
N VAL A 123 25.94 -8.10 3.48
CA VAL A 123 27.25 -7.45 3.45
C VAL A 123 27.63 -7.16 2.00
N GLY A 124 27.87 -5.89 1.69
CA GLY A 124 28.20 -5.46 0.33
C GLY A 124 28.17 -3.94 0.14
N PHE A 125 28.44 -3.53 -1.10
CA PHE A 125 28.33 -2.13 -1.50
C PHE A 125 26.87 -1.73 -1.66
N LYS A 126 26.58 -0.45 -1.37
CA LYS A 126 25.26 0.14 -1.59
C LYS A 126 24.81 -0.05 -3.04
N SER A 127 23.58 -0.49 -3.23
CA SER A 127 22.97 -0.57 -4.55
C SER A 127 22.94 0.78 -5.27
N SER A 128 23.09 0.77 -6.60
CA SER A 128 23.00 1.99 -7.42
C SER A 128 21.55 2.50 -7.50
N LEU A 129 21.38 3.78 -7.84
CA LEU A 129 20.03 4.35 -8.03
C LEU A 129 19.23 3.63 -9.13
N SER A 130 19.90 3.15 -10.17
CA SER A 130 19.26 2.38 -11.25
C SER A 130 18.78 1.01 -10.77
N ALA A 131 19.57 0.31 -9.95
CA ALA A 131 19.18 -0.97 -9.35
C ALA A 131 17.95 -0.78 -8.44
N ARG A 132 17.95 0.24 -7.59
CA ARG A 132 16.82 0.57 -6.71
C ARG A 132 15.56 0.96 -7.49
N SER A 133 15.74 1.71 -8.58
CA SER A 133 14.61 2.07 -9.45
C SER A 133 14.00 0.84 -10.11
N ASN A 134 14.83 -0.12 -10.51
CA ASN A 134 14.37 -1.41 -11.01
C ASN A 134 13.60 -2.20 -9.94
N ASP A 135 14.05 -2.20 -8.68
CA ASP A 135 13.36 -2.87 -7.58
C ASP A 135 11.99 -2.24 -7.27
N VAL A 136 11.87 -0.91 -7.35
CA VAL A 136 10.56 -0.22 -7.26
C VAL A 136 9.63 -0.68 -8.38
N PHE A 137 10.15 -0.80 -9.60
CA PHE A 137 9.38 -1.27 -10.74
C PHE A 137 8.95 -2.75 -10.59
N ILE A 138 9.84 -3.63 -10.13
CA ILE A 138 9.52 -5.01 -9.79
C ILE A 138 8.43 -5.06 -8.71
N THR A 139 8.58 -4.27 -7.64
CA THR A 139 7.57 -4.17 -6.57
C THR A 139 6.20 -3.78 -7.11
N GLY A 140 6.16 -2.80 -8.03
CA GLY A 140 4.93 -2.39 -8.71
C GLY A 140 4.30 -3.52 -9.52
N LYS A 141 5.09 -4.25 -10.31
CA LYS A 141 4.60 -5.41 -11.08
C LYS A 141 4.06 -6.51 -10.18
N VAL A 142 4.77 -6.86 -9.11
CA VAL A 142 4.30 -7.88 -8.15
C VAL A 142 2.98 -7.45 -7.54
N LYS A 143 2.86 -6.20 -7.07
CA LYS A 143 1.59 -5.69 -6.55
C LYS A 143 0.46 -5.75 -7.57
N ALA A 144 0.72 -5.39 -8.82
CA ALA A 144 -0.26 -5.50 -9.90
C ALA A 144 -0.67 -6.97 -10.14
N SER A 145 0.29 -7.89 -10.23
CA SER A 145 -0.01 -9.31 -10.41
C SER A 145 -0.78 -9.94 -9.25
N LEU A 146 -0.56 -9.48 -8.01
CA LEU A 146 -1.36 -9.90 -6.86
C LEU A 146 -2.77 -9.30 -6.89
N LEU A 147 -2.94 -8.08 -7.42
CA LEU A 147 -4.26 -7.45 -7.61
C LEU A 147 -5.07 -8.12 -8.70
N ASP A 148 -4.41 -8.60 -9.77
CA ASP A 148 -5.06 -9.32 -10.87
C ASP A 148 -5.51 -10.74 -10.47
N ALA A 149 -4.96 -11.28 -9.38
CA ALA A 149 -5.30 -12.60 -8.88
C ALA A 149 -6.62 -12.57 -8.09
N GLN A 150 -7.64 -13.25 -8.62
CA GLN A 150 -8.99 -13.26 -8.03
C GLN A 150 -9.12 -14.15 -6.78
N ASP A 151 -8.12 -15.00 -6.50
CA ASP A 151 -8.15 -16.02 -5.44
C ASP A 151 -7.39 -15.62 -4.16
N ILE A 152 -6.85 -14.39 -4.13
CA ILE A 152 -6.16 -13.79 -2.99
C ILE A 152 -6.54 -12.31 -2.85
N PHE A 153 -6.48 -11.78 -1.62
CA PHE A 153 -6.65 -10.35 -1.39
C PHE A 153 -5.28 -9.67 -1.37
N ALA A 154 -4.99 -8.85 -2.39
CA ALA A 154 -3.70 -8.14 -2.48
C ALA A 154 -3.40 -7.28 -1.23
N ASN A 155 -4.44 -6.67 -0.63
CA ASN A 155 -4.31 -5.85 0.58
C ASN A 155 -3.87 -6.65 1.82
N SER A 156 -3.97 -7.99 1.79
CA SER A 156 -3.44 -8.86 2.84
C SER A 156 -1.92 -9.01 2.79
N PHE A 157 -1.28 -8.48 1.73
CA PHE A 157 0.17 -8.55 1.54
C PHE A 157 0.80 -7.15 1.51
N LYS A 158 1.90 -6.99 2.24
CA LYS A 158 2.87 -5.92 2.04
C LYS A 158 4.06 -6.49 1.26
N VAL A 159 4.38 -5.83 0.16
CA VAL A 159 5.45 -6.24 -0.76
C VAL A 159 6.58 -5.21 -0.74
N SER A 160 7.81 -5.67 -0.55
CA SER A 160 9.04 -4.91 -0.78
C SER A 160 9.99 -5.72 -1.66
N THR A 161 10.87 -5.05 -2.40
CA THR A 161 11.90 -5.70 -3.24
C THR A 161 13.25 -5.05 -2.95
N GLU A 162 14.29 -5.88 -2.84
CA GLU A 162 15.68 -5.45 -2.69
C GLU A 162 16.58 -6.36 -3.51
N ALA A 163 17.36 -5.79 -4.43
CA ALA A 163 18.26 -6.51 -5.33
C ALA A 163 17.58 -7.68 -6.06
N GLY A 164 16.35 -7.45 -6.56
CA GLY A 164 15.52 -8.47 -7.21
C GLY A 164 14.93 -9.54 -6.28
N VAL A 165 15.20 -9.50 -4.97
CA VAL A 165 14.56 -10.38 -3.97
C VAL A 165 13.26 -9.74 -3.51
N VAL A 166 12.15 -10.43 -3.69
CA VAL A 166 10.83 -9.98 -3.26
C VAL A 166 10.52 -10.55 -1.89
N TYR A 167 10.14 -9.67 -0.96
CA TYR A 167 9.71 -10.03 0.38
C TYR A 167 8.20 -9.85 0.48
N LEU A 168 7.51 -10.91 0.89
CA LEU A 168 6.08 -10.90 1.14
C LEU A 168 5.83 -10.92 2.64
N MET A 169 5.21 -9.87 3.17
CA MET A 169 4.72 -9.78 4.54
C MET A 169 3.19 -9.78 4.55
N GLY A 170 2.56 -10.31 5.59
CA GLY A 170 1.10 -10.48 5.59
C GLY A 170 0.59 -11.37 6.71
N LEU A 171 -0.69 -11.18 7.06
CA LEU A 171 -1.48 -12.07 7.93
C LEU A 171 -2.37 -12.93 7.02
N VAL A 172 -1.92 -14.14 6.71
CA VAL A 172 -2.47 -14.91 5.59
C VAL A 172 -2.56 -16.39 5.90
N THR A 173 -3.41 -17.12 5.17
CA THR A 173 -3.46 -18.58 5.28
C THR A 173 -2.32 -19.21 4.48
N GLU A 174 -2.02 -20.47 4.74
CA GLU A 174 -0.96 -21.18 4.02
C GLU A 174 -1.23 -21.26 2.50
N ARG A 175 -2.50 -21.40 2.12
CA ARG A 175 -2.94 -21.36 0.71
C ARG A 175 -2.59 -20.02 0.07
N GLU A 176 -2.96 -18.92 0.73
CA GLU A 176 -2.67 -17.57 0.23
C GLU A 176 -1.16 -17.30 0.17
N ALA A 177 -0.41 -17.71 1.19
CA ALA A 177 1.05 -17.58 1.25
C ALA A 177 1.74 -18.27 0.07
N ASN A 178 1.34 -19.51 -0.23
CA ASN A 178 1.89 -20.28 -1.34
C ASN A 178 1.49 -19.70 -2.70
N ARG A 179 0.24 -19.25 -2.82
CA ARG A 179 -0.29 -18.64 -4.04
C ARG A 179 0.41 -17.32 -4.36
N ALA A 180 0.50 -16.41 -3.40
CA ALA A 180 1.16 -15.12 -3.58
C ALA A 180 2.65 -15.28 -3.90
N ALA A 181 3.33 -16.23 -3.28
CA ALA A 181 4.72 -16.51 -3.59
C ALA A 181 4.92 -17.06 -5.01
N SER A 182 4.02 -17.93 -5.48
CA SER A 182 4.02 -18.44 -6.86
C SER A 182 3.79 -17.31 -7.88
N ILE A 183 2.85 -16.40 -7.60
CA ILE A 183 2.60 -15.23 -8.46
C ILE A 183 3.83 -14.33 -8.50
N ALA A 184 4.39 -13.98 -7.33
CA ALA A 184 5.57 -13.12 -7.25
C ALA A 184 6.77 -13.75 -7.98
N ALA A 185 7.00 -15.06 -7.85
CA ALA A 185 8.08 -15.75 -8.54
C ALA A 185 7.94 -15.76 -10.07
N GLY A 186 6.71 -15.64 -10.59
CA GLY A 186 6.46 -15.53 -12.03
C GLY A 186 6.71 -14.14 -12.63
N VAL A 187 6.95 -13.12 -11.79
CA VAL A 187 7.13 -11.74 -12.27
C VAL A 187 8.54 -11.54 -12.86
N PRO A 188 8.66 -11.01 -14.09
CA PRO A 188 9.97 -10.77 -14.69
C PRO A 188 10.84 -9.81 -13.87
N GLY A 189 12.05 -10.26 -13.55
CA GLY A 189 13.02 -9.54 -12.73
C GLY A 189 13.12 -10.04 -11.29
N VAL A 190 12.19 -10.90 -10.84
CA VAL A 190 12.26 -11.53 -9.52
C VAL A 190 13.31 -12.64 -9.53
N VAL A 191 14.25 -12.57 -8.59
CA VAL A 191 15.36 -13.52 -8.43
C VAL A 191 15.04 -14.54 -7.35
N LYS A 192 14.38 -14.10 -6.27
CA LYS A 192 14.02 -14.93 -5.11
C LYS A 192 12.77 -14.35 -4.46
N VAL A 193 11.93 -15.21 -3.90
CA VAL A 193 10.82 -14.80 -3.04
C VAL A 193 11.08 -15.26 -1.61
N VAL A 194 11.03 -14.33 -0.66
CA VAL A 194 11.16 -14.59 0.78
C VAL A 194 9.80 -14.35 1.42
N LYS A 195 9.28 -15.36 2.13
CA LYS A 195 8.02 -15.29 2.86
C LYS A 195 8.30 -14.86 4.30
N VAL A 196 7.90 -13.64 4.64
CA VAL A 196 7.94 -13.09 6.00
C VAL A 196 6.49 -12.94 6.49
N LEU A 197 5.77 -14.06 6.46
CA LEU A 197 4.33 -14.13 6.63
C LEU A 197 3.96 -14.68 8.01
N GLU A 198 2.92 -14.12 8.61
CA GLU A 198 2.25 -14.69 9.78
C GLU A 198 1.10 -15.56 9.31
N LEU A 199 1.21 -16.87 9.57
CA LEU A 199 0.22 -17.84 9.14
C LEU A 199 -0.96 -17.87 10.12
N ILE A 200 -2.17 -17.70 9.58
CA ILE A 200 -3.43 -17.83 10.33
C ILE A 200 -4.25 -19.00 9.79
N SER A 201 -5.08 -19.58 10.66
CA SER A 201 -6.03 -20.62 10.24
C SER A 201 -7.18 -20.03 9.43
N GLU A 202 -7.83 -20.85 8.61
CA GLU A 202 -9.04 -20.44 7.85
C GLU A 202 -10.19 -20.02 8.79
N ALA A 203 -10.28 -20.63 9.96
CA ALA A 203 -11.26 -20.25 10.98
C ALA A 203 -10.98 -18.85 11.55
N GLU A 204 -9.71 -18.53 11.79
CA GLU A 204 -9.30 -17.20 12.27
C GLU A 204 -9.51 -16.14 11.18
N LEU A 205 -9.16 -16.45 9.93
CA LEU A 205 -9.45 -15.58 8.80
C LEU A 205 -10.94 -15.24 8.70
N SER A 206 -11.81 -16.23 8.90
CA SER A 206 -13.26 -16.04 8.89
C SER A 206 -13.73 -15.10 10.00
N ARG A 207 -13.13 -15.20 11.21
CA ARG A 207 -13.44 -14.31 12.34
C ARG A 207 -13.01 -12.86 12.08
N LEU A 208 -11.80 -12.68 11.55
CA LEU A 208 -11.27 -11.36 11.19
C LEU A 208 -12.11 -10.70 10.08
N SER A 209 -12.64 -11.49 9.15
CA SER A 209 -13.50 -10.99 8.06
C SER A 209 -14.91 -10.66 8.53
N ALA A 210 -15.38 -11.29 9.61
CA ALA A 210 -16.73 -11.10 10.17
C ALA A 210 -16.84 -9.88 11.11
N THR A 211 -15.73 -9.32 11.58
CA THR A 211 -15.71 -8.19 12.52
C THR A 211 -15.25 -6.92 11.80
N PRO A 212 -16.14 -5.99 11.43
CA PRO A 212 -15.75 -4.69 10.89
C PRO A 212 -14.85 -3.98 11.91
N ASN A 213 -13.69 -3.52 11.45
CA ASN A 213 -12.63 -2.96 12.28
C ASN A 213 -12.96 -1.54 12.76
N ASN A 214 -14.04 -1.39 13.52
CA ASN A 214 -14.34 -0.21 14.31
C ASN A 214 -13.59 -0.38 15.63
N GLY A 215 -12.62 0.50 15.91
CA GLY A 215 -11.61 0.40 16.98
C GLY A 215 -12.11 0.38 18.42
N ASN A 216 -13.28 -0.17 18.72
CA ASN A 216 -13.78 -0.41 20.06
C ASN A 216 -14.05 -1.92 20.22
N ALA A 217 -13.04 -2.67 20.64
CA ALA A 217 -13.32 -3.94 21.31
C ALA A 217 -14.08 -3.61 22.61
N PRO A 218 -15.22 -4.27 22.92
CA PRO A 218 -15.79 -4.22 24.25
C PRO A 218 -14.74 -4.76 25.21
N VAL A 219 -14.40 -3.98 26.24
CA VAL A 219 -13.72 -4.51 27.42
C VAL A 219 -14.64 -5.54 28.06
N GLU A 220 -14.38 -6.81 27.77
CA GLU A 220 -14.95 -7.93 28.51
C GLU A 220 -14.34 -7.92 29.90
N ASN A 221 -15.00 -7.21 30.83
CA ASN A 221 -14.71 -7.33 32.26
C ASN A 221 -15.18 -8.71 32.71
N GLY A 222 -14.26 -9.69 32.69
CA GLY A 222 -14.45 -10.98 33.34
C GLY A 222 -14.58 -10.81 34.86
N PRO A 223 -15.35 -11.69 35.53
CA PRO A 223 -15.72 -11.50 36.93
C PRO A 223 -14.51 -11.66 37.87
N ARG A 224 -14.60 -10.88 38.96
CA ARG A 224 -13.60 -10.60 40.01
C ARG A 224 -12.81 -11.80 40.53
#